data_AF-A0A7J4EAU1-F1
#
_entry.id   AF-A0A7J4EAU1-F1
#
_cell.length_a   1.000
_cell.length_b   1.000
_cell.length_c   1.000
_cell.angle_alpha   90.00
_cell.angle_beta   90.00
_cell.angle_gamma   90.00
#
_symmetry.space_group_name_H-M   'P 1'
#
loop_
_entity.id
_entity.type
_entity.pdbx_description
1 polymer ?
#
loop_
_entity_poly.entity_id
_entity_poly.type
_entity_poly.pdbx_seq_one_letter_code
_entity_poly.pdbx_strand_id
1 'polypeptide(L)'
;MRDECIKLLQDVGCEAEVIKHCVAVAELALEIAHRHYGHVDEKLIFRGALLHDIGRVRSHGIDHGFVGGEIAKELRLDERMVRIMQRHVGAGITAEEAKELGLPQGVDFMPETMEEKIVAHADNLIDGVKRTSIELEIAHLKAKLGEDHPSIKRTIALHKEVMGLSV
;
A
#
# COMPACT_ATOMS: atom_id res chain seq x y z
N MET A 1 -17.27 -1.36 10.26
CA MET A 1 -15.94 -1.11 9.67
C MET A 1 -15.69 -1.95 8.41
N ARG A 2 -15.46 -3.28 8.46
CA ARG A 2 -15.16 -4.09 7.26
C ARG A 2 -16.24 -3.93 6.19
N ASP A 3 -17.49 -4.24 6.54
CA ASP A 3 -18.62 -4.20 5.61
C ASP A 3 -18.87 -2.79 5.03
N GLU A 4 -18.64 -1.75 5.84
CA GLU A 4 -18.75 -0.36 5.39
C GLU A 4 -17.69 -0.01 4.36
N CYS A 5 -16.45 -0.50 4.52
CA CYS A 5 -15.37 -0.27 3.55
C CYS A 5 -15.61 -1.06 2.27
N ILE A 6 -16.05 -2.32 2.38
CA ILE A 6 -16.41 -3.14 1.21
C ILE A 6 -17.56 -2.49 0.45
N LYS A 7 -18.59 -2.04 1.16
CA LYS A 7 -19.70 -1.32 0.54
C LYS A 7 -19.24 -0.04 -0.14
N LEU A 8 -18.35 0.74 0.49
CA LEU A 8 -17.78 1.93 -0.12
C LEU A 8 -17.06 1.60 -1.44
N LEU A 9 -16.23 0.55 -1.46
CA LEU A 9 -15.55 0.08 -2.68
C LEU A 9 -16.55 -0.32 -3.78
N GLN A 10 -17.63 -1.01 -3.40
CA GLN A 10 -18.70 -1.39 -4.34
C GLN A 10 -19.43 -0.15 -4.88
N ASP A 11 -19.76 0.80 -4.00
CA ASP A 11 -20.51 2.01 -4.34
C ASP A 11 -19.71 2.93 -5.28
N VAL A 12 -18.38 2.99 -5.14
CA VAL A 12 -17.53 3.74 -6.10
C VAL A 12 -17.30 2.99 -7.40
N GLY A 13 -17.51 1.67 -7.43
CA GLY A 13 -17.39 0.83 -8.63
C GLY A 13 -16.09 0.05 -8.75
N CYS A 14 -15.41 -0.27 -7.65
CA CYS A 14 -14.25 -1.16 -7.69
C CYS A 14 -14.63 -2.58 -8.18
N GLU A 15 -13.78 -3.16 -9.03
CA GLU A 15 -13.97 -4.53 -9.51
C GLU A 15 -13.88 -5.55 -8.36
N ALA A 16 -14.58 -6.67 -8.49
CA ALA A 16 -14.64 -7.71 -7.46
C ALA A 16 -13.25 -8.27 -7.11
N GLU A 17 -12.34 -8.38 -8.08
CA GLU A 17 -10.97 -8.87 -7.83
C GLU A 17 -10.13 -7.87 -7.03
N VAL A 18 -10.29 -6.56 -7.27
CA VAL A 18 -9.66 -5.51 -6.45
C VAL A 18 -10.18 -5.58 -5.01
N ILE A 19 -11.49 -5.75 -4.82
CA ILE A 19 -12.07 -5.86 -3.47
C ILE A 19 -11.51 -7.09 -2.74
N LYS A 20 -11.40 -8.24 -3.42
CA LYS A 20 -10.80 -9.45 -2.83
C LYS A 20 -9.34 -9.24 -2.46
N HIS A 21 -8.58 -8.57 -3.32
CA HIS A 21 -7.19 -8.20 -3.05
C HIS A 21 -7.08 -7.32 -1.80
N CYS A 22 -7.83 -6.22 -1.72
CA CYS A 22 -7.87 -5.35 -0.55
C CYS A 22 -8.20 -6.10 0.76
N VAL A 23 -9.11 -7.07 0.71
CA VAL A 23 -9.44 -7.90 1.88
C VAL A 23 -8.25 -8.77 2.29
N ALA A 24 -7.58 -9.42 1.34
CA ALA A 24 -6.40 -10.25 1.64
C ALA A 24 -5.25 -9.40 2.22
N VAL A 25 -4.99 -8.21 1.65
CA VAL A 25 -4.00 -7.26 2.17
C VAL A 25 -4.38 -6.80 3.58
N ALA A 26 -5.64 -6.47 3.84
CA ALA A 26 -6.08 -6.03 5.16
C ALA A 26 -5.95 -7.10 6.25
N GLU A 27 -6.19 -8.37 5.91
CA GLU A 27 -6.00 -9.48 6.82
C GLU A 27 -4.53 -9.68 7.19
N LEU A 28 -3.63 -9.61 6.19
CA LEU A 28 -2.19 -9.67 6.44
C LEU A 28 -1.68 -8.45 7.20
N ALA A 29 -2.13 -7.25 6.85
CA ALA A 29 -1.75 -6.01 7.53
C ALA A 29 -2.13 -6.03 9.02
N LEU A 30 -3.31 -6.57 9.35
CA LEU A 30 -3.73 -6.73 10.75
C LEU A 30 -2.92 -7.80 11.49
N GLU A 31 -2.58 -8.92 10.84
CA GLU A 31 -1.66 -9.92 11.41
C GLU A 31 -0.32 -9.28 11.79
N ILE A 32 0.24 -8.46 10.88
CA ILE A 32 1.50 -7.75 11.10
C ILE A 32 1.34 -6.69 12.21
N ALA A 33 0.24 -5.94 12.22
CA ALA A 33 -0.04 -4.91 13.21
C ALA A 33 -0.05 -5.45 14.65
N HIS A 34 -0.53 -6.69 14.88
CA HIS A 34 -0.48 -7.33 16.20
C HIS A 34 0.95 -7.50 16.74
N ARG A 35 1.99 -7.52 15.89
CA ARG A 35 3.39 -7.54 16.33
C ARG A 35 3.85 -6.19 16.90
N HIS A 36 3.11 -5.12 16.59
CA HIS A 36 3.34 -3.75 17.04
C HIS A 36 2.29 -3.30 18.07
N TYR A 37 1.68 -4.26 18.78
CA TYR A 37 0.57 -3.99 19.70
C TYR A 37 0.91 -2.87 20.71
N GLY A 38 0.00 -1.90 20.84
CA GLY A 38 0.17 -0.74 21.71
C GLY A 38 1.01 0.40 21.13
N HIS A 39 1.57 0.24 19.92
CA HIS A 39 2.39 1.25 19.25
C HIS A 39 1.82 1.74 17.91
N VAL A 40 0.78 1.08 17.39
CA VAL A 40 0.13 1.41 16.12
C VAL A 40 -1.39 1.51 16.26
N ASP A 41 -2.02 2.27 15.37
CA ASP A 41 -3.48 2.31 15.23
C ASP A 41 -3.98 1.16 14.33
N GLU A 42 -4.32 0.03 14.93
CA GLU A 42 -4.81 -1.17 14.22
C GLU A 42 -6.07 -0.90 13.38
N LYS A 43 -6.94 0.02 13.83
CA LYS A 43 -8.16 0.38 13.08
C LYS A 43 -7.81 1.19 11.84
N LEU A 44 -6.86 2.11 11.95
CA LEU A 44 -6.34 2.87 10.82
C LEU A 44 -5.66 1.94 9.81
N ILE A 45 -4.82 1.00 10.26
CA ILE A 45 -4.15 0.01 9.38
C ILE A 45 -5.17 -0.82 8.63
N PHE A 46 -6.12 -1.43 9.35
CA PHE A 46 -7.08 -2.34 8.73
C PHE A 46 -8.00 -1.61 7.75
N ARG A 47 -8.45 -0.40 8.11
CA ARG A 47 -9.25 0.44 7.21
C ARG A 47 -8.44 0.94 6.02
N GLY A 48 -7.21 1.37 6.25
CA GLY A 48 -6.24 1.81 5.25
C GLY A 48 -6.00 0.73 4.20
N ALA A 49 -5.66 -0.48 4.64
CA ALA A 49 -5.47 -1.63 3.78
C ALA A 49 -6.74 -2.04 3.02
N LEU A 50 -7.93 -1.95 3.62
CA LEU A 50 -9.18 -2.24 2.91
C LEU A 50 -9.45 -1.25 1.77
N LEU A 51 -8.96 -0.01 1.85
CA LEU A 51 -9.30 1.04 0.89
C LEU A 51 -8.09 1.48 0.04
N HIS A 52 -6.91 0.90 0.24
CA HIS A 52 -5.65 1.39 -0.34
C HIS A 52 -5.71 1.50 -1.87
N ASP A 53 -6.38 0.52 -2.50
CA ASP A 53 -6.45 0.36 -3.95
C ASP A 53 -7.71 1.00 -4.57
N ILE A 54 -8.44 1.86 -3.82
CA ILE A 54 -9.67 2.52 -4.32
C ILE A 54 -9.43 3.33 -5.60
N GLY A 55 -8.21 3.81 -5.83
CA GLY A 55 -7.80 4.50 -7.05
C GLY A 55 -7.90 3.66 -8.32
N ARG A 56 -7.96 2.32 -8.20
CA ARG A 56 -8.12 1.39 -9.33
C ARG A 56 -9.37 1.62 -10.15
N VAL A 57 -10.39 2.26 -9.55
CA VAL A 57 -11.62 2.63 -10.26
C VAL A 57 -11.40 3.71 -11.34
N ARG A 58 -10.31 4.47 -11.25
CA ARG A 58 -9.95 5.55 -12.20
C ARG A 58 -8.60 5.33 -12.89
N SER A 59 -7.70 4.53 -12.31
CA SER A 59 -6.38 4.29 -12.89
C SER A 59 -5.87 2.85 -12.73
N HIS A 60 -5.32 2.30 -13.80
CA HIS A 60 -4.68 0.99 -13.81
C HIS A 60 -3.14 1.09 -13.76
N GLY A 61 -2.60 2.31 -13.75
CA GLY A 61 -1.17 2.59 -13.74
C GLY A 61 -0.57 2.60 -12.32
N ILE A 62 0.65 3.11 -12.22
CA ILE A 62 1.34 3.32 -10.94
C ILE A 62 0.72 4.45 -10.11
N ASP A 63 -0.01 5.35 -10.76
CA ASP A 63 -0.69 6.52 -10.21
C ASP A 63 -1.96 6.20 -9.43
N HIS A 64 -2.42 4.94 -9.42
CA HIS A 64 -3.61 4.53 -8.66
C HIS A 64 -3.50 4.88 -7.16
N GLY A 65 -2.32 4.86 -6.55
CA GLY A 65 -2.13 5.32 -5.17
C GLY A 65 -2.44 6.81 -5.00
N PHE A 66 -1.89 7.66 -5.89
CA PHE A 66 -2.19 9.10 -5.91
C PHE A 66 -3.69 9.36 -6.13
N VAL A 67 -4.26 8.73 -7.16
CA VAL A 67 -5.68 8.85 -7.51
C VAL A 67 -6.58 8.36 -6.38
N GLY A 68 -6.21 7.29 -5.68
CA GLY A 68 -6.91 6.80 -4.49
C GLY A 68 -6.93 7.83 -3.37
N GLY A 69 -5.82 8.53 -3.14
CA GLY A 69 -5.76 9.66 -2.22
C GLY A 69 -6.70 10.80 -2.59
N GLU A 70 -6.80 11.15 -3.88
CA GLU A 70 -7.72 12.20 -4.34
C GLU A 70 -9.20 11.78 -4.15
N ILE A 71 -9.53 10.51 -4.44
CA ILE A 71 -10.86 9.96 -4.15
C ILE A 71 -11.15 10.01 -2.64
N ALA A 72 -10.18 9.67 -1.79
CA ALA A 72 -10.36 9.74 -0.34
C ALA A 72 -10.60 11.16 0.17
N LYS A 73 -9.97 12.17 -0.43
CA LYS A 73 -10.25 13.59 -0.15
C LYS A 73 -11.66 13.98 -0.56
N GLU A 74 -12.11 13.57 -1.76
CA GLU A 74 -13.49 13.78 -2.22
C GLU A 74 -14.52 13.17 -1.26
N LEU A 75 -14.22 11.97 -0.73
CA LEU A 75 -15.02 11.25 0.25
C LEU A 75 -14.86 11.77 1.70
N ARG A 76 -14.05 12.81 1.90
CA ARG A 76 -13.75 13.43 3.21
C ARG A 76 -13.24 12.43 4.25
N LEU A 77 -12.40 11.49 3.82
CA LEU A 77 -11.72 10.57 4.72
C LEU A 77 -10.61 11.30 5.50
N ASP A 78 -10.20 10.69 6.63
CA ASP A 78 -9.11 11.17 7.47
C ASP A 78 -7.81 11.33 6.65
N GLU A 79 -7.05 12.40 6.87
CA GLU A 79 -5.80 12.66 6.14
C GLU A 79 -4.79 11.50 6.25
N ARG A 80 -4.79 10.77 7.37
CA ARG A 80 -3.95 9.57 7.54
C ARG A 80 -4.34 8.45 6.57
N MET A 81 -5.63 8.33 6.23
CA MET A 81 -6.10 7.38 5.21
C MET A 81 -5.63 7.79 3.81
N VAL A 82 -5.71 9.09 3.51
CA VAL A 82 -5.20 9.65 2.24
C VAL A 82 -3.73 9.29 2.07
N ARG A 83 -2.89 9.51 3.10
CA ARG A 83 -1.46 9.20 3.03
C ARG A 83 -1.18 7.71 2.85
N ILE A 84 -1.91 6.83 3.57
CA ILE A 84 -1.79 5.38 3.36
C ILE A 84 -2.04 5.03 1.89
N MET A 85 -3.10 5.54 1.28
CA MET A 85 -3.39 5.27 -0.14
C MET A 85 -2.33 5.86 -1.06
N GLN A 86 -1.83 7.06 -0.80
CA GLN A 86 -0.83 7.69 -1.67
C GLN A 86 0.55 7.01 -1.58
N ARG A 87 0.86 6.36 -0.46
CA ARG A 87 2.21 5.86 -0.13
C ARG A 87 2.33 4.34 -0.08
N HIS A 88 1.28 3.59 -0.41
CA HIS A 88 1.31 2.12 -0.34
C HIS A 88 2.11 1.47 -1.48
N VAL A 89 2.23 2.14 -2.63
CA VAL A 89 2.75 1.53 -3.86
C VAL A 89 4.21 1.12 -3.69
N GLY A 90 4.47 -0.19 -3.82
CA GLY A 90 5.81 -0.73 -3.67
C GLY A 90 6.38 -0.47 -2.27
N ALA A 91 7.64 -0.05 -2.20
CA ALA A 91 8.26 0.41 -0.95
C ALA A 91 8.42 1.94 -0.90
N GLY A 92 7.47 2.64 -1.54
CA GLY A 92 7.47 4.08 -1.74
C GLY A 92 8.10 4.53 -3.07
N ILE A 93 7.81 5.77 -3.43
CA ILE A 93 8.29 6.44 -4.65
C ILE A 93 8.84 7.80 -4.24
N THR A 94 10.11 8.09 -4.53
CA THR A 94 10.72 9.39 -4.16
C THR A 94 10.18 10.51 -5.04
N ALA A 95 10.42 11.77 -4.66
CA ALA A 95 10.02 12.92 -5.47
C ALA A 95 10.68 12.93 -6.87
N GLU A 96 11.91 12.43 -6.99
CA GLU A 96 12.61 12.27 -8.27
C GLU A 96 11.97 11.17 -9.12
N GLU A 97 11.71 9.99 -8.55
CA GLU A 97 11.03 8.89 -9.24
C GLU A 97 9.61 9.30 -9.66
N ALA A 98 8.89 10.04 -8.82
CA ALA A 98 7.56 10.55 -9.10
C ALA A 98 7.54 11.40 -10.38
N LYS A 99 8.55 12.26 -10.57
CA LYS A 99 8.70 13.05 -11.80
C LYS A 99 8.86 12.18 -13.04
N GLU A 100 9.68 11.13 -12.95
CA GLU A 100 9.92 10.21 -14.07
C GLU A 100 8.69 9.37 -14.42
N LEU A 101 7.87 9.06 -13.41
CA LEU A 101 6.65 8.26 -13.51
C LEU A 101 5.41 9.09 -13.89
N GLY A 102 5.54 10.41 -14.07
CA GLY A 102 4.42 11.30 -14.39
C GLY A 102 3.47 11.56 -13.22
N LEU A 103 3.90 11.26 -11.99
CA LEU A 103 3.20 11.62 -10.76
C LEU A 103 3.42 13.11 -10.42
N PRO A 104 2.60 13.70 -9.52
CA PRO A 104 2.79 15.08 -9.07
C PRO A 104 4.23 15.36 -8.64
N GLN A 105 4.85 16.34 -9.30
CA GLN A 105 6.25 16.70 -9.06
C GLN A 105 6.45 17.31 -7.67
N GLY A 106 7.59 16.98 -7.04
CA GLY A 106 7.95 17.52 -5.72
C GLY A 106 7.18 16.90 -4.56
N VAL A 107 6.37 15.87 -4.80
CA VAL A 107 5.68 15.10 -3.77
C VAL A 107 6.43 13.80 -3.53
N ASP A 108 6.73 13.54 -2.26
CA ASP A 108 7.33 12.28 -1.82
C ASP A 108 6.24 11.30 -1.38
N PHE A 109 6.20 10.14 -2.03
CA PHE A 109 5.26 9.05 -1.78
C PHE A 109 5.90 7.91 -0.96
N MET A 110 6.97 8.19 -0.22
CA MET A 110 7.57 7.25 0.73
C MET A 110 6.67 7.06 1.96
N PRO A 111 6.45 5.81 2.41
CA PRO A 111 5.74 5.54 3.66
C PRO A 111 6.58 6.02 4.86
N GLU A 112 5.99 6.85 5.70
CA GLU A 112 6.66 7.49 6.84
C GLU A 112 6.27 6.86 8.18
N THR A 113 4.96 6.69 8.40
CA THR A 113 4.44 6.13 9.65
C THR A 113 4.49 4.60 9.65
N MET A 114 4.46 3.98 10.84
CA MET A 114 4.41 2.53 10.92
C MET A 114 3.11 1.97 10.30
N GLU A 115 2.01 2.71 10.40
CA GLU A 115 0.75 2.36 9.75
C GLU A 115 0.87 2.35 8.22
N GLU A 116 1.48 3.39 7.64
CA GLU A 116 1.75 3.45 6.18
C GLU A 116 2.66 2.30 5.74
N LYS A 117 3.73 2.04 6.51
CA LYS A 117 4.71 0.99 6.23
C LYS A 117 4.12 -0.41 6.31
N ILE A 118 3.27 -0.69 7.30
CA ILE A 118 2.60 -1.99 7.43
C ILE A 118 1.68 -2.24 6.25
N VAL A 119 0.91 -1.25 5.80
CA VAL A 119 0.01 -1.40 4.65
C VAL A 119 0.80 -1.63 3.36
N ALA A 120 1.81 -0.78 3.08
CA ALA A 120 2.69 -0.96 1.92
C ALA A 120 3.38 -2.33 1.94
N HIS A 121 3.84 -2.78 3.11
CA HIS A 121 4.51 -4.07 3.24
C HIS A 121 3.56 -5.25 3.03
N ALA A 122 2.35 -5.20 3.59
CA ALA A 122 1.34 -6.23 3.40
C ALA A 122 0.92 -6.35 1.93
N ASP A 123 0.75 -5.21 1.24
CA ASP A 123 0.41 -5.17 -0.18
C ASP A 123 1.45 -5.89 -1.04
N ASN A 124 2.73 -5.57 -0.86
CA ASN A 124 3.86 -6.24 -1.52
C ASN A 124 3.94 -7.76 -1.26
N LEU A 125 3.24 -8.27 -0.24
CA LEU A 125 3.22 -9.68 0.12
C LEU A 125 1.93 -10.40 -0.30
N ILE A 126 1.05 -9.75 -1.06
CA ILE A 126 -0.14 -10.36 -1.65
C ILE A 126 -0.11 -10.24 -3.19
N ASP A 127 -0.03 -11.37 -3.88
CA ASP A 127 -0.21 -11.44 -5.34
C ASP A 127 -1.66 -11.86 -5.66
N GLY A 128 -2.46 -10.88 -6.11
CA GLY A 128 -3.90 -11.02 -6.28
C GLY A 128 -4.60 -11.25 -4.93
N VAL A 129 -4.77 -12.51 -4.54
CA VAL A 129 -5.34 -12.90 -3.23
C VAL A 129 -4.44 -13.87 -2.47
N LYS A 130 -3.27 -14.21 -3.02
CA LYS A 130 -2.36 -15.22 -2.47
C LYS A 130 -1.23 -14.53 -1.74
N ARG A 131 -1.00 -14.93 -0.48
CA ARG A 131 0.19 -14.54 0.25
C ARG A 131 1.44 -15.09 -0.43
N THR A 132 2.40 -14.22 -0.69
CA THR A 132 3.72 -14.54 -1.24
C THR A 132 4.81 -14.34 -0.17
N SER A 133 6.07 -14.43 -0.57
CA SER A 133 7.23 -14.18 0.29
C SER A 133 8.03 -12.97 -0.19
N ILE A 134 8.83 -12.41 0.72
CA ILE A 134 9.70 -11.27 0.38
C ILE A 134 10.72 -11.64 -0.70
N GLU A 135 11.20 -12.90 -0.72
CA GLU A 135 12.14 -13.39 -1.74
C GLU A 135 11.50 -13.43 -3.13
N LEU A 136 10.23 -13.84 -3.21
CA LEU A 136 9.48 -13.86 -4.46
C LEU A 136 9.19 -12.43 -4.96
N GLU A 137 8.85 -11.52 -4.05
CA GLU A 137 8.66 -10.10 -4.41
C GLU A 137 9.97 -9.46 -4.90
N ILE A 138 11.09 -9.72 -4.22
CA ILE A 138 12.41 -9.25 -4.68
C ILE A 138 12.73 -9.82 -6.07
N ALA A 139 12.46 -11.10 -6.31
CA ALA A 139 12.68 -11.71 -7.62
C ALA A 139 11.79 -11.08 -8.70
N HIS A 140 10.53 -10.78 -8.38
CA HIS A 140 9.62 -10.04 -9.26
C HIS A 140 10.20 -8.67 -9.61
N LEU A 141 10.55 -7.87 -8.60
CA LEU A 141 11.08 -6.51 -8.80
C LEU A 141 12.35 -6.52 -9.67
N LYS A 142 13.26 -7.46 -9.42
CA LYS A 142 14.47 -7.64 -10.26
C LYS A 142 14.13 -7.95 -11.70
N ALA A 143 13.20 -8.87 -11.95
CA ALA A 143 12.78 -9.22 -13.30
C ALA A 143 12.10 -8.05 -14.03
N LYS A 144 11.33 -7.23 -13.31
CA LYS A 144 10.54 -6.13 -13.87
C LYS A 144 11.33 -4.83 -14.06
N LEU A 145 12.22 -4.50 -13.13
CA LEU A 145 12.88 -3.19 -13.03
C LEU A 145 14.41 -3.26 -13.20
N GLY A 146 14.99 -4.47 -13.18
CA GLY A 146 16.43 -4.71 -13.23
C GLY A 146 17.04 -5.01 -11.85
N GLU A 147 18.15 -5.77 -11.85
CA GLU A 147 18.81 -6.29 -10.64
C GLU A 147 19.23 -5.21 -9.64
N ASP A 148 19.59 -4.03 -10.12
CA ASP A 148 20.14 -2.94 -9.31
C ASP A 148 19.12 -1.83 -8.99
N HIS A 149 17.84 -2.04 -9.30
CA HIS A 149 16.81 -1.01 -9.11
C HIS A 149 16.69 -0.61 -7.61
N PRO A 150 16.70 0.70 -7.26
CA PRO A 150 16.69 1.17 -5.87
C PRO A 150 15.51 0.66 -5.03
N SER A 151 14.35 0.44 -5.66
CA SER A 151 13.16 -0.10 -4.98
C SER A 151 13.39 -1.47 -4.33
N ILE A 152 14.32 -2.28 -4.84
CA ILE A 152 14.65 -3.59 -4.25
C ILE A 152 15.25 -3.41 -2.86
N LYS A 153 16.22 -2.49 -2.72
CA LYS A 153 16.84 -2.17 -1.43
C LYS A 153 15.83 -1.57 -0.45
N ARG A 154 14.93 -0.70 -0.93
CA ARG A 154 13.85 -0.14 -0.12
C ARG A 154 12.86 -1.21 0.35
N THR A 155 12.49 -2.15 -0.52
CA THR A 155 11.58 -3.26 -0.18
C THR A 155 12.16 -4.16 0.89
N ILE A 156 13.46 -4.49 0.80
CA ILE A 156 14.18 -5.23 1.83
C ILE A 156 14.22 -4.44 3.15
N ALA A 157 14.54 -3.15 3.10
CA ALA A 157 14.60 -2.30 4.29
C ALA A 157 13.23 -2.17 4.98
N LEU A 158 12.17 -1.95 4.20
CA LEU A 158 10.79 -1.89 4.67
C LEU A 158 10.39 -3.21 5.36
N HIS A 159 10.67 -4.35 4.72
CA HIS A 159 10.40 -5.67 5.31
C HIS A 159 11.12 -5.85 6.64
N LYS A 160 12.41 -5.52 6.71
CA LYS A 160 13.18 -5.61 7.96
C LYS A 160 12.58 -4.74 9.06
N GLU A 161 12.28 -3.48 8.75
CA GLU A 161 11.71 -2.53 9.70
C GLU A 161 10.35 -3.01 10.24
N VAL A 162 9.43 -3.36 9.34
CA VAL A 162 8.08 -3.81 9.71
C VAL A 162 8.09 -5.13 10.47
N MET A 163 9.02 -6.03 10.17
CA MET A 163 9.13 -7.33 10.83
C MET A 163 10.00 -7.31 12.09
N GLY A 164 10.58 -6.16 12.45
CA GLY A 164 11.48 -6.04 13.61
C GLY A 164 12.77 -6.85 13.47
N LEU A 165 13.20 -7.10 12.23
CA LEU A 165 14.47 -7.79 11.95
C LEU A 165 15.59 -6.74 11.97
N SER A 166 16.62 -6.96 12.79
CA SER A 166 17.76 -6.05 12.91
C SER A 166 18.35 -5.69 11.54
N VAL A 167 18.61 -4.40 11.33
CA VAL A 167 19.23 -3.85 10.10
C VAL A 167 20.64 -4.39 9.93
#